data_AF-A0A7X6A6J9-F1
#
_entry.id   AF-A0A7X6A6J9-F1
#
_cell.length_a   1.000
_cell.length_b   1.000
_cell.length_c   1.000
_cell.angle_alpha   90.00
_cell.angle_beta   90.00
_cell.angle_gamma   90.00
#
_symmetry.space_group_name_H-M   'P 1'
#
loop_
_entity.id
_entity.type
_entity.pdbx_description
1 polymer ?
#
loop_
_entity_poly.entity_id
_entity_poly.type
_entity_poly.pdbx_seq_one_letter_code
_entity_poly.pdbx_strand_id
1 'polypeptide(L)' 'MKKTLAAVALTATLCLPAVADDSVAIAPDKIRPLLIGATVPSTKLVAADGQAVDLAAVLSRKPTVVVFYRGGW' A
#
# COMPACT_ATOMS: atom_id res chain seq x y z
N MET A 1 -29.94 -10.84 32.22
CA MET A 1 -29.78 -10.95 30.75
C MET A 1 -29.51 -9.62 30.03
N LYS A 2 -29.70 -8.44 30.66
CA LYS A 2 -29.44 -7.13 30.03
C LYS A 2 -27.97 -6.67 30.11
N LYS A 3 -27.22 -7.10 31.13
CA LYS A 3 -25.81 -6.72 31.34
C LYS A 3 -24.82 -7.51 30.46
N THR A 4 -25.19 -8.71 30.03
CA THR A 4 -24.42 -9.54 29.09
C THR A 4 -24.58 -9.08 27.65
N LEU A 5 -25.71 -8.44 27.29
CA LEU A 5 -25.92 -7.86 25.96
C LEU A 5 -25.06 -6.61 25.74
N ALA A 6 -24.84 -5.81 26.78
CA ALA A 6 -24.02 -4.60 26.71
C ALA A 6 -22.51 -4.92 26.51
N ALA A 7 -22.04 -6.04 27.04
CA ALA A 7 -20.64 -6.45 26.91
C ALA A 7 -20.29 -6.96 25.49
N VAL A 8 -21.25 -7.51 24.75
CA VAL A 8 -21.05 -7.98 23.37
C VAL A 8 -21.09 -6.83 22.36
N ALA A 9 -21.84 -5.76 22.66
CA ALA A 9 -21.89 -4.57 21.81
C ALA A 9 -20.61 -3.71 21.87
N LEU A 10 -19.84 -3.79 22.96
CA LEU A 10 -18.62 -2.97 23.14
C LEU A 10 -17.38 -3.58 22.48
N THR A 11 -17.35 -4.89 22.25
CA THR A 11 -16.22 -5.60 21.61
C THR A 11 -16.26 -5.58 20.08
N ALA A 12 -17.41 -5.22 19.48
CA ALA A 12 -17.55 -5.16 18.02
C ALA A 12 -16.98 -3.88 17.38
N THR A 13 -16.68 -2.85 18.18
CA THR A 13 -16.25 -1.52 17.67
C THR A 13 -14.75 -1.41 17.45
N LEU A 14 -13.94 -2.43 17.78
CA LEU A 14 -12.47 -2.35 17.72
C LEU A 14 -11.82 -2.97 16.48
N CYS A 15 -12.62 -3.37 15.48
CA CYS A 15 -12.10 -3.95 14.23
C CYS A 15 -12.38 -3.01 13.04
N LEU A 16 -11.82 -1.80 13.10
CA LEU A 16 -11.69 -0.97 11.91
C LEU A 16 -10.47 -1.49 11.14
N PRO A 17 -10.62 -2.00 9.90
CA PRO A 17 -9.46 -2.28 9.07
C PRO A 17 -8.72 -0.96 8.86
N ALA A 18 -7.43 -0.92 9.17
CA ALA A 18 -6.56 0.17 8.76
C ALA A 18 -6.52 0.16 7.23
N VAL A 19 -7.34 1.01 6.61
CA VAL A 19 -7.34 1.19 5.16
C VAL A 19 -5.99 1.83 4.84
N ALA A 20 -5.08 1.05 4.27
CA ALA A 20 -3.87 1.59 3.67
C ALA A 20 -4.32 2.53 2.54
N ASP A 21 -4.07 3.82 2.72
CA ASP A 21 -4.46 4.86 1.78
C ASP A 21 -3.52 4.79 0.56
N ASP A 22 -3.90 4.00 -0.44
CA ASP A 22 -3.26 3.87 -1.75
C ASP A 22 -3.54 5.09 -2.67
N SER A 23 -4.01 6.22 -2.12
CA SER A 23 -4.32 7.38 -2.95
C SER A 23 -3.04 7.99 -3.56
N VAL A 24 -2.99 7.93 -4.90
CA VAL A 24 -2.13 8.78 -5.72
C VAL A 24 -2.40 10.24 -5.34
N ALA A 25 -1.34 11.04 -5.26
CA ALA A 25 -1.41 12.45 -4.86
C ALA A 25 -2.58 13.20 -5.53
N ILE A 26 -3.50 13.72 -4.72
CA ILE A 26 -4.75 14.35 -5.16
C ILE A 26 -4.51 15.66 -5.94
N ALA A 27 -3.31 16.24 -5.80
CA ALA A 27 -2.87 17.41 -6.56
C ALA A 27 -1.34 17.37 -6.78
N PRO A 28 -0.82 18.06 -7.80
CA PRO A 28 0.61 18.06 -8.14
C PRO A 28 1.53 18.51 -7.00
N ASP A 29 1.03 19.37 -6.10
CA ASP A 29 1.75 19.86 -4.91
C ASP A 29 1.67 18.91 -3.71
N LYS A 30 0.84 17.86 -3.77
CA LYS A 30 0.66 16.86 -2.69
C LYS A 30 1.54 15.64 -2.88
N ILE A 31 2.79 15.84 -3.29
CA ILE A 31 3.77 14.75 -3.41
C ILE A 31 3.99 14.05 -2.06
N ARG A 32 4.01 12.71 -2.07
CA ARG A 32 4.24 11.87 -0.89
C ARG A 32 5.31 10.83 -1.22
N PRO A 33 6.61 11.14 -1.08
CA PRO A 33 7.67 10.19 -1.35
C PRO A 33 7.68 9.07 -0.30
N LEU A 34 8.25 7.92 -0.67
CA LEU A 34 8.57 6.88 0.31
C LEU A 34 9.70 7.35 1.22
N LEU A 35 9.48 7.26 2.53
CA LEU A 35 10.48 7.59 3.54
C LEU A 35 11.41 6.39 3.79
N ILE A 36 12.59 6.66 4.35
CA ILE A 36 13.52 5.60 4.76
C ILE A 36 12.83 4.73 5.83
N GLY A 37 12.87 3.41 5.62
CA GLY A 37 12.20 2.44 6.48
C GLY A 37 10.70 2.25 6.20
N ALA A 38 10.12 3.00 5.25
CA ALA A 38 8.75 2.76 4.81
C ALA A 38 8.64 1.43 4.03
N THR A 39 7.51 0.75 4.20
CA THR A 39 7.17 -0.42 3.40
C THR A 39 6.83 0.01 1.97
N VAL A 40 7.38 -0.71 0.99
CA VAL A 40 7.04 -0.48 -0.43
C VAL A 40 5.58 -0.87 -0.65
N PRO A 41 4.75 -0.01 -1.29
CA PRO A 41 3.35 -0.34 -1.56
C PRO A 41 3.25 -1.51 -2.54
N SER A 42 2.20 -2.32 -2.34
CA SER A 42 1.90 -3.41 -3.26
C SER A 42 1.36 -2.84 -4.56
N THR A 43 2.06 -3.12 -5.67
CA THR A 43 1.65 -2.60 -6.98
C THR A 43 1.96 -3.61 -8.08
N LYS A 44 1.10 -3.65 -9.10
CA LYS A 44 1.31 -4.40 -10.32
C LYS A 44 1.74 -3.43 -11.42
N LEU A 45 2.87 -3.73 -12.03
CA LEU A 45 3.44 -2.97 -13.14
C LEU A 45 3.30 -3.76 -14.44
N VAL A 46 3.44 -3.06 -15.56
CA VAL A 46 3.53 -3.68 -16.89
C VAL A 46 4.99 -3.61 -17.32
N ALA A 47 5.59 -4.76 -17.62
CA ALA A 47 6.94 -4.85 -18.15
C ALA A 47 6.99 -4.41 -19.61
N ALA A 48 8.20 -4.18 -20.14
CA ALA A 48 8.39 -3.72 -21.52
C ALA A 48 7.88 -4.71 -22.58
N ASP A 49 7.75 -5.99 -22.22
CA ASP A 49 7.18 -7.06 -23.06
C ASP A 49 5.64 -7.18 -22.93
N GLY A 50 5.01 -6.28 -22.17
CA GLY A 50 3.56 -6.27 -21.92
C GLY A 50 3.10 -7.19 -20.80
N GLN A 51 4.00 -7.94 -20.14
CA GLN A 51 3.61 -8.85 -19.06
C GLN A 51 3.31 -8.09 -17.75
N ALA A 52 2.34 -8.59 -16.99
CA ALA A 52 2.05 -8.09 -15.66
C ALA A 52 3.10 -8.58 -14.66
N VAL A 53 3.67 -7.67 -13.88
CA VAL A 53 4.69 -7.94 -12.86
C VAL A 53 4.19 -7.47 -11.51
N ASP A 54 4.20 -8.36 -10.52
CA ASP A 54 4.02 -8.00 -9.11
C ASP A 54 5.34 -7.46 -8.56
N LEU A 55 5.36 -6.17 -8.20
CA LEU A 55 6.57 -5.52 -7.72
C LEU A 55 7.06 -6.12 -6.39
N ALA A 56 6.16 -6.45 -5.47
CA ALA A 56 6.52 -7.00 -4.17
C ALA A 56 7.18 -8.39 -4.32
N ALA A 57 6.68 -9.21 -5.26
CA ALA A 57 7.25 -10.52 -5.57
C ALA A 57 8.64 -10.45 -6.23
N VAL A 58 8.97 -9.34 -6.89
CA VAL A 58 10.32 -9.10 -7.44
C VAL A 58 11.27 -8.60 -6.36
N LEU A 59 10.83 -7.62 -5.56
CA LEU A 59 11.65 -7.00 -4.51
C LEU A 59 12.00 -7.96 -3.36
N SER A 60 11.16 -8.97 -3.08
CA SER A 60 11.41 -9.95 -2.02
C SER A 60 12.57 -10.91 -2.32
N ARG A 61 13.01 -11.01 -3.58
CA ARG A 61 14.02 -11.99 -4.00
C ARG A 61 15.44 -11.57 -3.64
N LYS A 62 15.73 -10.27 -3.66
CA LYS A 62 17.06 -9.71 -3.43
C LYS A 62 17.00 -8.20 -3.12
N PRO A 63 18.01 -7.66 -2.40
CA PRO A 63 18.20 -6.21 -2.30
C PRO A 63 18.21 -5.57 -3.68
N THR A 64 17.41 -4.54 -3.87
CA THR A 64 17.12 -3.96 -5.18
C THR A 64 17.17 -2.45 -5.12
N VAL A 65 17.78 -1.83 -6.13
CA VAL A 65 17.71 -0.38 -6.37
C VAL A 65 16.55 -0.14 -7.34
N VAL A 66 15.57 0.66 -6.94
CA VAL A 66 14.43 1.06 -7.79
C VAL A 66 14.65 2.48 -8.29
N VAL A 67 14.67 2.65 -9.61
CA VAL A 67 14.86 3.96 -10.26
C VAL A 67 13.53 4.40 -10.85
N PHE A 68 12.96 5.50 -10.32
CA PHE A 68 11.83 6.19 -10.95
C PHE A 68 12.36 7.22 -11.94
N TYR A 69 11.91 7.13 -13.19
CA TYR A 69 12.34 8.03 -14.27
C TYR A 69 11.13 8.45 -15.10
N ARG A 70 11.04 9.75 -15.42
CA ARG A 70 9.95 10.32 -16.22
C ARG A 70 10.45 10.56 -17.65
N GLY A 71 9.94 9.76 -18.59
CA GLY A 71 10.10 9.98 -20.03
C GLY A 71 11.25 9.19 -20.63
N GLY A 72 10.96 8.00 -21.17
CA GLY A 72 11.81 7.39 -22.20
C GLY A 72 11.83 8.33 -23.40
N TRP A 73 13.00 8.47 -24.03
CA TRP A 73 13.07 9.18 -25.30
C TRP A 73 12.13 8.53 -26.32
#